data_AF-A0A290QL33-F1
#
_entry.id   AF-A0A290QL33-F1
#
_cell.length_a   1.000
_cell.length_b   1.000
_cell.length_c   1.000
_cell.angle_alpha   90.00
_cell.angle_beta   90.00
_cell.angle_gamma   90.00
#
_symmetry.space_group_name_H-M   'P 1'
#
loop_
_entity.id
_entity.type
_entity.pdbx_description
1 polymer ?
#
loop_
_entity_poly.entity_id
_entity_poly.type
_entity_poly.pdbx_seq_one_letter_code
_entity_poly.pdbx_strand_id
1 'polypeptide(L)'
;MTPILDSRKLLAFTTLARVGSFTHAARELHLTQSAVSHAIKSLEQDLECRLFDRLGRHVNLTAAGRQLLNHADKILTEMRTAREDLMALTKGLTAGR
;
A
#
# COMPACT_ATOMS: atom_id res chain seq x y z
N MET A 1 18.15 1.41 -13.95
CA MET A 1 17.77 2.05 -12.67
C MET A 1 16.62 1.26 -12.08
N THR A 2 16.72 0.83 -10.83
CA THR A 2 15.60 0.15 -10.15
C THR A 2 14.51 1.19 -9.88
N PRO A 3 13.30 1.05 -10.44
CA PRO A 3 12.23 2.02 -10.23
C PRO A 3 11.79 2.03 -8.76
N ILE A 4 11.40 3.20 -8.26
CA ILE A 4 10.81 3.32 -6.92
C ILE A 4 9.41 2.70 -6.89
N LEU A 5 8.99 2.24 -5.71
CA LEU A 5 7.66 1.67 -5.52
C LEU A 5 6.59 2.77 -5.56
N ASP A 6 5.52 2.54 -6.32
CA ASP A 6 4.35 3.44 -6.34
C ASP A 6 3.57 3.31 -5.03
N SER A 7 3.38 4.44 -4.34
CA SER A 7 2.74 4.49 -3.03
C SER A 7 1.27 4.03 -3.04
N ARG A 8 0.54 4.21 -4.14
CA ARG A 8 -0.83 3.72 -4.28
C ARG A 8 -0.85 2.20 -4.44
N LYS A 9 0.14 1.64 -5.16
CA LYS A 9 0.30 0.17 -5.24
C LYS A 9 0.66 -0.42 -3.89
N LEU A 10 1.54 0.23 -3.13
CA LEU A 10 1.86 -0.17 -1.75
C LEU A 10 0.64 -0.10 -0.83
N LEU A 11 -0.16 0.96 -0.91
CA LEU A 11 -1.38 1.09 -0.13
C LEU A 11 -2.40 0.01 -0.49
N ALA A 12 -2.57 -0.31 -1.78
CA ALA A 12 -3.42 -1.42 -2.23
C ALA A 12 -2.94 -2.77 -1.69
N PHE A 13 -1.62 -3.00 -1.73
CA PHE A 13 -0.97 -4.19 -1.22
C PHE A 13 -1.17 -4.37 0.30
N THR A 14 -0.84 -3.37 1.12
CA THR A 14 -0.97 -3.47 2.58
C THR A 14 -2.42 -3.60 3.01
N THR A 15 -3.34 -2.93 2.32
CA THR A 15 -4.78 -3.07 2.57
C THR A 15 -5.26 -4.48 2.27
N LEU A 16 -4.91 -5.03 1.10
CA LEU A 16 -5.27 -6.40 0.74
C LEU A 16 -4.66 -7.43 1.70
N ALA A 17 -3.40 -7.24 2.10
CA ALA A 17 -2.73 -8.09 3.08
C ALA A 17 -3.45 -8.10 4.43
N ARG A 18 -3.98 -6.96 4.87
CA ARG A 18 -4.74 -6.84 6.13
C ARG A 18 -6.11 -7.49 6.06
N VAL A 19 -6.87 -7.29 4.97
CA VAL A 19 -8.28 -7.74 4.90
C VAL A 19 -8.49 -9.10 4.21
N GLY A 20 -7.49 -9.61 3.50
CA GLY A 20 -7.53 -10.92 2.84
C GLY A 20 -8.58 -11.06 1.71
N SER A 21 -9.17 -9.94 1.27
CA SER A 21 -10.27 -9.91 0.30
C SER A 21 -10.16 -8.71 -0.63
N PHE A 22 -10.06 -8.97 -1.94
CA PHE A 22 -10.01 -7.91 -2.95
C PHE A 22 -11.24 -6.99 -2.90
N THR A 23 -12.43 -7.55 -2.63
CA THR A 23 -13.67 -6.76 -2.52
C THR A 23 -13.65 -5.83 -1.31
N HIS A 24 -13.18 -6.30 -0.15
CA HIS A 24 -13.08 -5.47 1.05
C HIS A 24 -12.00 -4.40 0.90
N ALA A 25 -10.83 -4.76 0.34
CA ALA A 25 -9.76 -3.81 0.08
C ALA A 25 -10.21 -2.68 -0.87
N ALA A 26 -10.97 -3.03 -1.92
CA ALA A 26 -11.53 -2.04 -2.83
C ALA A 26 -12.49 -1.07 -2.14
N ARG A 27 -13.36 -1.58 -1.25
CA ARG A 27 -14.28 -0.74 -0.46
C ARG A 27 -13.52 0.22 0.47
N GLU A 28 -12.54 -0.28 1.20
CA GLU A 28 -11.74 0.56 2.13
C GLU A 28 -10.92 1.62 1.40
N LEU A 29 -10.48 1.37 0.17
CA LEU A 29 -9.71 2.32 -0.63
C LEU A 29 -10.58 3.22 -1.50
N HIS A 30 -11.91 3.07 -1.47
CA HIS A 30 -12.83 3.75 -2.37
C HIS A 30 -12.49 3.53 -3.86
N LEU A 31 -12.11 2.29 -4.20
CA LEU A 31 -11.74 1.85 -5.54
C LEU A 31 -12.67 0.73 -6.03
N THR A 32 -12.58 0.42 -7.33
CA THR A 32 -13.17 -0.82 -7.86
C THR A 32 -12.27 -2.02 -7.53
N GLN A 33 -12.87 -3.21 -7.47
CA GLN A 33 -12.11 -4.45 -7.29
C GLN A 33 -11.10 -4.69 -8.43
N SER A 34 -11.44 -4.28 -9.66
CA SER A 34 -10.53 -4.33 -10.81
C SER A 34 -9.33 -3.40 -10.66
N ALA A 35 -9.51 -2.20 -10.10
CA ALA A 35 -8.42 -1.27 -9.83
C ALA A 35 -7.43 -1.82 -8.79
N VAL A 36 -7.93 -2.41 -7.69
CA VAL A 36 -7.07 -3.09 -6.71
C VAL A 36 -6.34 -4.27 -7.35
N SER A 37 -7.06 -5.13 -8.08
CA SER A 37 -6.44 -6.27 -8.78
C SER A 37 -5.35 -5.83 -9.76
N HIS A 38 -5.57 -4.75 -10.50
CA HIS A 38 -4.58 -4.19 -11.42
C HIS A 38 -3.36 -3.63 -10.67
N ALA A 39 -3.57 -2.90 -9.56
CA ALA A 39 -2.48 -2.37 -8.74
C ALA A 39 -1.58 -3.49 -8.19
N ILE A 40 -2.18 -4.58 -7.68
CA ILE A 40 -1.42 -5.75 -7.18
C ILE A 40 -0.68 -6.43 -8.32
N LYS A 41 -1.35 -6.71 -9.44
CA LYS A 41 -0.72 -7.39 -10.59
C LYS A 41 0.46 -6.57 -11.13
N SER A 42 0.30 -5.26 -11.24
CA SER A 42 1.37 -4.38 -11.70
C SER A 42 2.53 -4.35 -10.70
N LEU A 43 2.26 -4.36 -9.40
CA LEU A 43 3.31 -4.42 -8.38
C LEU A 43 4.09 -5.75 -8.43
N GLU A 44 3.38 -6.87 -8.58
CA GLU A 44 4.00 -8.20 -8.74
C GLU A 44 4.84 -8.29 -10.03
N GLN A 45 4.42 -7.61 -11.10
CA GLN A 45 5.18 -7.51 -12.35
C GLN A 45 6.44 -6.66 -12.17
N ASP A 46 6.33 -5.50 -11.54
CA ASP A 46 7.46 -4.60 -11.29
C ASP A 46 8.54 -5.26 -10.39
N LEU A 47 8.11 -6.15 -9.49
CA LEU A 47 8.96 -6.88 -8.55
C LEU A 47 9.37 -8.28 -9.04
N GLU A 48 8.89 -8.70 -10.20
CA GLU A 48 9.13 -10.02 -10.81
C GLU A 48 8.87 -11.20 -9.84
N CYS A 49 7.93 -11.04 -8.90
CA CYS A 49 7.58 -12.08 -7.93
C CYS A 49 6.11 -11.98 -7.50
N ARG A 50 5.54 -13.12 -7.10
CA ARG A 50 4.20 -13.16 -6.52
C ARG A 50 4.25 -12.72 -5.06
N LEU A 51 3.33 -11.85 -4.69
CA LEU A 51 3.16 -11.33 -3.33
C LEU A 51 2.02 -12.05 -2.61
N PHE A 52 1.06 -12.59 -3.36
CA PHE A 52 -0.08 -13.32 -2.81
C PHE A 52 -0.28 -14.71 -3.42
N ASP A 53 -0.67 -15.66 -2.57
CA ASP A 53 -1.25 -16.95 -2.93
C ASP A 53 -2.78 -16.86 -2.88
N ARG A 54 -3.44 -17.32 -3.94
CA ARG A 54 -4.91 -17.38 -4.03
C ARG A 54 -5.35 -18.80 -3.71
N LEU A 55 -5.73 -19.03 -2.46
CA LEU A 55 -6.24 -20.32 -1.99
C LEU A 55 -7.76 -20.23 -1.80
N GLY A 56 -8.50 -20.64 -2.84
CA GLY A 56 -9.96 -20.59 -2.86
C GLY A 56 -10.47 -19.15 -2.77
N ARG A 57 -11.24 -18.83 -1.70
CA ARG A 57 -11.84 -17.50 -1.49
C ARG A 57 -10.94 -16.53 -0.72
N HIS A 58 -9.82 -17.00 -0.19
CA HIS A 58 -8.92 -16.20 0.65
C HIS A 58 -7.58 -15.93 -0.05
N VAL A 59 -7.00 -14.79 0.30
CA VAL A 59 -5.72 -14.32 -0.21
C VAL A 59 -4.73 -14.32 0.93
N ASN A 60 -3.62 -15.04 0.77
CA ASN A 60 -2.55 -15.14 1.77
C ASN A 60 -1.24 -14.58 1.19
N LEU A 61 -0.36 -14.06 2.04
CA LEU A 61 0.95 -13.58 1.60
C LEU A 61 1.90 -14.74 1.28
N THR A 62 2.65 -14.60 0.20
CA THR A 62 3.84 -15.42 -0.07
C THR A 62 4.99 -15.03 0.88
N ALA A 63 6.14 -15.72 0.81
CA ALA A 63 7.35 -15.28 1.51
C ALA A 63 7.79 -13.87 1.07
N ALA A 64 7.78 -13.59 -0.23
CA ALA A 64 8.08 -12.27 -0.79
C ALA A 64 7.06 -11.22 -0.32
N GLY A 65 5.78 -11.57 -0.28
CA GLY A 65 4.72 -10.71 0.26
C GLY A 65 4.98 -10.31 1.72
N ARG A 66 5.35 -11.27 2.58
CA ARG A 66 5.70 -10.96 3.98
C ARG A 66 6.92 -10.03 4.09
N GLN A 67 7.94 -10.23 3.26
CA GLN A 67 9.10 -9.34 3.25
C GLN A 67 8.70 -7.93 2.79
N LEU A 68 7.90 -7.81 1.73
CA LEU A 68 7.43 -6.53 1.24
C LEU A 68 6.58 -5.80 2.28
N LEU A 69 5.72 -6.51 3.04
CA LEU A 69 4.90 -5.91 4.10
C LEU A 69 5.75 -5.17 5.14
N ASN A 70 6.85 -5.78 5.59
CA ASN A 70 7.77 -5.15 6.54
C ASN A 70 8.40 -3.85 6.00
N HIS A 71 8.64 -3.76 4.69
CA HIS A 71 9.14 -2.55 4.05
C HIS A 71 8.02 -1.52 3.83
N ALA A 72 6.86 -1.98 3.36
CA ALA A 72 5.71 -1.13 3.03
C ALA A 72 5.19 -0.38 4.25
N ASP A 73 5.13 -1.03 5.42
CA ASP A 73 4.68 -0.38 6.65
C ASP A 73 5.60 0.78 7.06
N LYS A 74 6.91 0.62 6.91
CA LYS A 74 7.90 1.67 7.20
C LYS A 74 7.77 2.83 6.20
N ILE A 75 7.70 2.51 4.91
CA ILE A 75 7.57 3.52 3.84
C ILE A 75 6.29 4.34 4.03
N LEU A 76 5.15 3.69 4.21
CA LEU A 76 3.87 4.38 4.37
C LEU A 76 3.79 5.18 5.67
N THR A 77 4.49 4.74 6.73
CA THR A 77 4.61 5.50 7.98
C THR A 77 5.44 6.75 7.77
N GLU A 78 6.62 6.65 7.16
CA GLU A 78 7.47 7.79 6.86
C GLU A 78 6.74 8.82 5.97
N MET A 79 5.99 8.36 4.97
CA MET A 79 5.16 9.23 4.14
C MET A 79 4.08 9.98 4.94
N ARG A 80 3.50 9.35 5.97
CA ARG A 80 2.52 9.99 6.86
C ARG A 80 3.21 10.99 7.78
N THR A 81 4.32 10.62 8.40
CA THR A 81 5.11 11.51 9.26
C THR A 81 5.54 12.77 8.50
N ALA A 82 6.10 12.62 7.30
CA ALA A 82 6.47 13.76 6.47
C ALA A 82 5.29 14.70 6.17
N ARG A 83 4.07 14.16 6.00
CA ARG A 83 2.86 14.97 5.82
C ARG A 83 2.49 15.73 7.09
N GLU A 84 2.52 15.05 8.23
CA GLU A 84 2.17 15.60 9.54
C GLU A 84 3.12 16.73 9.96
N ASP A 85 4.43 16.53 9.77
CA ASP A 85 5.46 17.52 10.08
C ASP A 85 5.25 18.82 9.28
N LEU A 86 4.99 18.70 7.97
CA LEU A 86 4.70 19.85 7.11
C LEU A 86 3.39 20.57 7.50
N MET A 87 2.37 19.80 7.92
CA MET A 87 1.12 20.38 8.43
C MET A 87 1.34 21.12 9.76
N ALA A 88 2.23 20.62 10.63
CA ALA A 88 2.54 21.27 11.89
C ALA A 88 3.26 22.62 11.67
N LEU A 89 4.23 22.67 10.75
CA LEU A 89 4.94 23.90 10.40
C LEU A 89 4.01 24.97 9.83
N THR A 90 3.08 24.59 8.95
CA THR A 90 2.14 25.53 8.31
C THR A 90 1.09 26.07 9.29
N LYS A 91 0.58 25.25 10.22
CA LYS A 91 -0.35 25.69 11.27
C LYS A 91 0.31 26.63 12.28
N GLY A 92 1.58 26.39 12.63
CA GLY A 92 2.36 27.29 13.48
C GLY A 92 2.59 28.67 12.87
N LEU A 93 2.72 28.74 11.53
CA LEU A 93 2.86 30.00 10.80
C LEU A 93 1.58 30.85 10.78
N THR A 94 0.39 30.23 10.83
CA THR A 94 -0.89 30.94 10.82
C THR A 94 -1.35 31.39 12.21
N ALA A 95 -0.87 30.78 13.29
CA ALA A 95 -1.27 31.12 14.66
C ALA A 95 -0.41 32.23 15.30
N GLY A 96 0.67 32.66 14.63
CA GLY A 96 1.61 33.69 15.10
C GLY A 96 1.42 35.07 14.47
N ARG A 97 0.26 35.37 13.87
CA ARG A 97 -0.09 36.66 13.27
C ARG A 97 -1.35 37.25 13.88
#